data_AF-A0A2N6CV70-F1
#
_entry.id   AF-A0A2N6CV70-F1
#
_cell.length_a   1.000
_cell.length_b   1.000
_cell.length_c   1.000
_cell.angle_alpha   90.00
_cell.angle_beta   90.00
_cell.angle_gamma   90.00
#
_symmetry.space_group_name_H-M   'P 1'
#
loop_
_entity.id
_entity.type
_entity.pdbx_description
1 polymer ?
#
loop_
_entity_poly.entity_id
_entity_poly.type
_entity_poly.pdbx_seq_one_letter_code
_entity_poly.pdbx_strand_id
1 'polypeptide(L)'
;MRVVQGIVVLFVLVSNYSFAEPRSVDAGEFDIAGVKLGMSLKDAVAAITAKLDIKKGEIEFEKFLRPNPVTKTKEPYYFIVKKSGASITVHMQPKVSRDIEDPMLVSLVIYEQPWTQENVRAMKNMALEKYGEPSNGVVGSSYQWCGKPHSNPGFGCFEFKGAKLEYSGTKLQLTNFIYQQAVIDFMNKRITSKPMF
;
A
#
# COMPACT_ATOMS: atom_id res chain seq x y z
N MET A 1 45.75 -41.96 46.76
CA MET A 1 45.11 -41.67 45.46
C MET A 1 43.71 -41.12 45.72
N ARG A 2 43.45 -39.84 45.43
CA ARG A 2 42.11 -39.24 45.50
C ARG A 2 41.63 -39.01 44.07
N VAL A 3 40.50 -39.62 43.70
CA VAL A 3 39.83 -39.40 42.42
C VAL A 3 38.86 -38.23 42.62
N VAL A 4 39.06 -37.16 41.86
CA VAL A 4 38.15 -36.00 41.84
C VAL A 4 37.17 -36.22 40.68
N GLN A 5 35.91 -36.41 41.03
CA GLN A 5 34.81 -36.64 40.10
C GLN A 5 34.29 -35.28 39.62
N GLY A 6 34.64 -34.89 38.40
CA GLY A 6 34.18 -33.65 37.78
C GLY A 6 32.76 -33.79 37.25
N ILE A 7 31.82 -33.05 37.83
CA ILE A 7 30.45 -32.91 37.32
C ILE A 7 30.50 -31.90 36.18
N VAL A 8 30.22 -32.34 34.96
CA VAL A 8 29.99 -31.47 33.81
C VAL A 8 28.51 -31.08 33.81
N VAL A 9 28.22 -29.80 34.09
CA VAL A 9 26.87 -29.24 33.99
C VAL A 9 26.68 -28.69 32.58
N LEU A 10 25.81 -29.34 31.80
CA LEU A 10 25.45 -28.92 30.45
C LEU A 10 24.34 -27.86 30.53
N PHE A 11 24.68 -26.59 30.31
CA PHE A 11 23.69 -25.51 30.19
C PHE A 11 23.01 -25.59 28.82
N VAL A 12 21.74 -26.00 28.80
CA VAL A 12 20.88 -25.91 27.61
C VAL A 12 20.34 -24.48 27.52
N LEU A 13 20.87 -23.69 26.59
CA LEU A 13 20.30 -22.39 26.22
C LEU A 13 19.00 -22.62 25.45
N VAL A 14 17.87 -22.46 26.12
CA VAL A 14 16.55 -22.41 25.48
C VAL A 14 16.40 -21.04 24.82
N SER A 15 16.68 -20.95 23.52
CA SER A 15 16.38 -19.76 22.73
C SER A 15 14.86 -19.58 22.67
N ASN A 16 14.33 -18.64 23.47
CA ASN A 16 12.93 -18.21 23.35
C ASN A 16 12.75 -17.52 21.99
N TYR A 17 12.25 -18.25 21.01
CA TYR A 17 11.70 -17.68 19.79
C TYR A 17 10.43 -16.92 20.15
N SER A 18 10.57 -15.63 20.50
CA SER A 18 9.42 -14.73 20.59
C SER A 18 8.99 -14.38 19.16
N PHE A 19 7.90 -14.96 18.69
CA PHE A 19 7.20 -14.44 17.53
C PHE A 19 6.65 -13.07 17.92
N ALA A 20 7.08 -12.01 17.22
CA ALA A 20 6.50 -10.68 17.41
C ALA A 20 5.00 -10.77 17.11
N GLU A 21 4.18 -10.33 18.07
CA GLU A 21 2.73 -10.34 17.89
C GLU A 21 2.31 -9.40 16.74
N PRO A 22 1.20 -9.71 16.02
CA PRO A 22 0.67 -8.83 15.00
C PRO A 22 0.45 -7.41 15.54
N ARG A 23 1.02 -6.40 14.87
CA ARG A 23 0.93 -4.99 15.30
C ARG A 23 -0.01 -4.17 14.41
N SER A 24 -0.81 -3.31 15.03
CA SER A 24 -1.63 -2.33 14.31
C SER A 24 -0.77 -1.16 13.82
N VAL A 25 -0.99 -0.74 12.57
CA VAL A 25 -0.31 0.41 11.95
C VAL A 25 -1.28 1.18 11.08
N ASP A 26 -1.31 2.51 11.20
CA ASP A 26 -2.08 3.33 10.28
C ASP A 26 -1.32 3.55 8.96
N ALA A 27 -1.58 2.69 7.97
CA ALA A 27 -1.01 2.85 6.64
C ALA A 27 -1.63 4.02 5.85
N GLY A 28 -2.68 4.68 6.36
CA GLY A 28 -3.25 5.88 5.74
C GLY A 28 -2.27 7.05 5.71
N GLU A 29 -1.34 7.09 6.66
CA GLU A 29 -0.30 8.11 6.76
C GLU A 29 0.90 7.87 5.84
N PHE A 30 1.02 6.66 5.29
CA PHE A 30 2.14 6.27 4.44
C PHE A 30 2.08 6.91 3.06
N ASP A 31 3.25 7.07 2.46
CA ASP A 31 3.40 7.51 1.08
C ASP A 31 4.25 6.51 0.29
N ILE A 32 4.03 6.40 -1.02
CA ILE A 32 5.00 5.80 -1.96
C ILE A 32 5.47 6.91 -2.89
N ALA A 33 6.77 7.20 -2.87
CA ALA A 33 7.37 8.30 -3.62
C ALA A 33 6.65 9.65 -3.43
N GLY A 34 6.28 9.97 -2.18
CA GLY A 34 5.59 11.20 -1.82
C GLY A 34 4.08 11.16 -2.02
N VAL A 35 3.54 10.18 -2.76
CA VAL A 35 2.11 10.08 -3.04
C VAL A 35 1.40 9.32 -1.91
N LYS A 36 0.43 9.97 -1.28
CA LYS A 36 -0.44 9.39 -0.25
C LYS A 36 -1.83 9.05 -0.79
N LEU A 37 -2.51 8.15 -0.10
CA LEU A 37 -3.94 7.89 -0.30
C LEU A 37 -4.76 9.16 -0.03
N GLY A 38 -5.85 9.36 -0.78
CA GLY A 38 -6.74 10.50 -0.62
C GLY A 38 -6.28 11.81 -1.26
N MET A 39 -5.02 11.91 -1.72
CA MET A 39 -4.54 13.09 -2.45
C MET A 39 -5.35 13.35 -3.73
N SER A 40 -5.54 14.61 -4.10
CA SER A 40 -6.08 14.99 -5.40
C SER A 40 -5.13 14.57 -6.55
N LEU A 41 -5.62 14.58 -7.80
CA LEU A 41 -4.76 14.36 -8.97
C LEU A 41 -3.61 15.37 -9.02
N LYS A 42 -3.92 16.65 -8.74
CA LYS A 42 -2.98 17.76 -8.78
C LYS A 42 -1.88 17.56 -7.73
N ASP A 43 -2.27 17.22 -6.50
CA ASP A 43 -1.33 17.04 -5.39
C ASP A 43 -0.48 15.79 -5.58
N ALA A 44 -1.05 14.70 -6.10
CA ALA A 44 -0.29 13.50 -6.42
C ALA A 44 0.77 13.76 -7.50
N VAL A 45 0.43 14.51 -8.55
CA VAL A 45 1.39 14.94 -9.59
C VAL A 45 2.46 15.85 -9.00
N ALA A 46 2.11 16.81 -8.14
CA ALA A 46 3.08 17.68 -7.49
C ALA A 46 4.02 16.89 -6.57
N ALA A 47 3.50 15.98 -5.76
CA ALA A 47 4.28 15.16 -4.84
C ALA A 47 5.28 14.26 -5.57
N ILE A 48 4.84 13.56 -6.63
CA ILE A 48 5.72 12.64 -7.36
C ILE A 48 6.78 13.38 -8.19
N THR A 49 6.43 14.53 -8.80
CA THR A 49 7.39 15.35 -9.55
C THR A 49 8.46 15.92 -8.64
N ALA A 50 8.08 16.43 -7.47
CA ALA A 50 9.03 16.92 -6.47
C ALA A 50 9.88 15.79 -5.90
N LYS A 51 9.29 14.65 -5.56
CA LYS A 51 10.02 13.54 -4.92
C LYS A 51 11.01 12.88 -5.86
N LEU A 52 10.67 12.78 -7.14
CA LEU A 52 11.51 12.12 -8.12
C LEU A 52 12.35 13.08 -8.93
N ASP A 53 12.21 14.40 -8.78
CA ASP A 53 12.87 15.39 -9.63
C ASP A 53 12.62 15.09 -11.13
N ILE A 54 11.35 15.11 -11.52
CA ILE A 54 10.90 14.93 -12.91
C ILE A 54 9.94 16.03 -13.32
N LYS A 55 9.83 16.25 -14.62
CA LYS A 55 8.87 17.20 -15.21
C LYS A 55 7.54 16.53 -15.44
N LYS A 56 6.45 17.33 -15.41
CA LYS A 56 5.09 16.84 -15.71
C LYS A 56 4.96 16.14 -17.07
N GLY A 57 5.76 16.55 -18.06
CA GLY A 57 5.78 15.93 -19.40
C GLY A 57 6.33 14.49 -19.42
N GLU A 58 6.97 14.03 -18.34
CA GLU A 58 7.47 12.67 -18.17
C GLU A 58 6.42 11.73 -17.54
N ILE A 59 5.22 12.24 -17.25
CA ILE A 59 4.11 11.47 -16.69
C ILE A 59 3.20 10.97 -17.81
N GLU A 60 3.00 9.66 -17.87
CA GLU A 60 2.07 9.01 -18.79
C GLU A 60 0.66 8.97 -18.17
N PHE A 61 -0.24 9.86 -18.60
CA PHE A 61 -1.64 9.83 -18.18
C PHE A 61 -2.47 8.82 -19.00
N GLU A 62 -3.57 8.33 -18.42
CA GLU A 62 -4.58 7.54 -19.13
C GLU A 62 -4.98 8.23 -20.45
N LYS A 63 -4.90 7.48 -21.57
CA LYS A 63 -5.21 8.02 -22.91
C LYS A 63 -6.71 8.09 -23.20
N PHE A 64 -7.48 7.14 -22.68
CA PHE A 64 -8.90 6.98 -23.00
C PHE A 64 -9.77 7.30 -21.78
N LEU A 65 -10.03 8.59 -21.60
CA LEU A 65 -10.76 9.08 -20.42
C LEU A 65 -12.24 8.68 -20.47
N ARG A 66 -12.68 8.04 -19.38
CA ARG A 66 -14.10 7.72 -19.16
C ARG A 66 -14.74 8.79 -18.27
N PRO A 67 -16.04 9.09 -18.43
CA PRO A 67 -16.73 10.01 -17.55
C PRO A 67 -16.72 9.52 -16.10
N ASN A 68 -16.42 10.41 -15.16
CA ASN A 68 -16.56 10.19 -13.73
C ASN A 68 -18.05 9.86 -13.42
N PRO A 69 -18.37 8.74 -12.76
CA PRO A 69 -19.74 8.36 -12.47
C PRO A 69 -20.47 9.37 -11.57
N VAL A 70 -19.73 10.10 -10.73
CA VAL A 70 -20.22 11.09 -9.76
C VAL A 70 -20.45 12.43 -10.43
N THR A 71 -19.41 13.01 -11.03
CA THR A 71 -19.38 14.39 -11.55
C THR A 71 -19.61 14.52 -13.06
N LYS A 72 -19.51 13.41 -13.80
CA LYS A 72 -19.56 13.35 -15.29
C LYS A 72 -18.41 14.02 -16.02
N THR A 73 -17.42 14.57 -15.30
CA THR A 73 -16.17 15.11 -15.87
C THR A 73 -15.28 13.99 -16.40
N LYS A 74 -14.41 14.29 -17.38
CA LYS A 74 -13.43 13.33 -17.90
C LYS A 74 -12.06 13.63 -17.30
N GLU A 75 -11.58 12.72 -16.49
CA GLU A 75 -10.32 12.83 -15.76
C GLU A 75 -9.60 11.48 -15.77
N PRO A 76 -8.26 11.46 -15.71
CA PRO A 76 -7.51 10.21 -15.72
C PRO A 76 -7.76 9.42 -14.44
N TYR A 77 -8.07 8.13 -14.60
CA TYR A 77 -8.18 7.17 -13.50
C TYR A 77 -6.83 6.63 -13.07
N TYR A 78 -5.78 6.89 -13.84
CA TYR A 78 -4.42 6.60 -13.44
C TYR A 78 -3.40 7.44 -14.20
N PHE A 79 -2.20 7.51 -13.65
CA PHE A 79 -1.01 7.94 -14.36
C PHE A 79 0.17 7.05 -13.99
N ILE A 80 1.17 6.99 -14.87
CA ILE A 80 2.36 6.17 -14.73
C ILE A 80 3.59 7.06 -14.83
N VAL A 81 4.57 6.80 -13.98
CA VAL A 81 5.92 7.36 -14.04
C VAL A 81 6.90 6.22 -14.15
N LYS A 82 7.87 6.33 -15.08
CA LYS A 82 8.98 5.39 -15.22
C LYS A 82 10.29 6.12 -15.01
N LYS A 83 11.12 5.65 -14.07
CA LYS A 83 12.43 6.24 -13.79
C LYS A 83 13.40 5.14 -13.32
N SER A 84 14.61 5.16 -13.87
CA SER A 84 15.70 4.23 -13.48
C SER A 84 15.29 2.75 -13.51
N GLY A 85 14.52 2.35 -14.53
CA GLY A 85 14.04 0.96 -14.69
C GLY A 85 12.87 0.57 -13.77
N ALA A 86 12.44 1.43 -12.85
CA ALA A 86 11.26 1.21 -12.01
C ALA A 86 10.03 1.94 -12.57
N SER A 87 8.84 1.51 -12.16
CA SER A 87 7.57 2.17 -12.47
C SER A 87 6.75 2.47 -11.22
N ILE A 88 6.11 3.63 -11.21
CA ILE A 88 5.07 3.99 -10.24
C ILE A 88 3.77 4.22 -10.99
N THR A 89 2.74 3.45 -10.65
CA THR A 89 1.38 3.64 -11.15
C THR A 89 0.51 4.16 -10.02
N VAL A 90 -0.09 5.33 -10.23
CA VAL A 90 -1.02 5.95 -9.29
C VAL A 90 -2.41 5.82 -9.87
N HIS A 91 -3.29 5.14 -9.15
CA HIS A 91 -4.70 4.96 -9.48
C HIS A 91 -5.57 5.90 -8.66
N MET A 92 -6.57 6.45 -9.34
CA MET A 92 -7.53 7.39 -8.82
C MET A 92 -8.92 6.77 -8.73
N GLN A 93 -9.71 7.23 -7.77
CA GLN A 93 -11.15 6.96 -7.68
C GLN A 93 -11.92 8.27 -7.62
N PRO A 94 -13.15 8.31 -8.16
CA PRO A 94 -14.07 9.41 -7.93
C PRO A 94 -14.27 9.68 -6.45
N LYS A 95 -14.15 10.93 -6.06
CA LYS A 95 -14.49 11.39 -4.71
C LYS A 95 -16.00 11.49 -4.58
N VAL A 96 -16.58 10.68 -3.69
CA VAL A 96 -18.01 10.72 -3.36
C VAL A 96 -18.24 11.71 -2.22
N SER A 97 -18.14 13.01 -2.50
CA SER A 97 -18.46 14.10 -1.55
C SER A 97 -19.25 15.22 -2.22
N ARG A 98 -19.89 16.09 -1.42
CA ARG A 98 -20.63 17.26 -1.92
C ARG A 98 -19.71 18.40 -2.39
N ASP A 99 -18.50 18.50 -1.85
CA ASP A 99 -17.48 19.45 -2.32
C ASP A 99 -16.69 18.83 -3.49
N ILE A 100 -16.76 19.49 -4.66
CA ILE A 100 -16.35 18.96 -5.97
C ILE A 100 -15.00 19.54 -6.42
N GLU A 101 -14.32 20.36 -5.62
CA GLU A 101 -13.08 21.05 -6.05
C GLU A 101 -12.02 20.05 -6.56
N ASP A 102 -11.91 18.89 -5.91
CA ASP A 102 -11.12 17.74 -6.37
C ASP A 102 -12.03 16.50 -6.55
N PRO A 103 -12.50 16.22 -7.77
CA PRO A 103 -13.48 15.17 -8.04
C PRO A 103 -12.87 13.76 -8.07
N MET A 104 -11.54 13.66 -8.01
CA MET A 104 -10.77 12.42 -8.01
C MET A 104 -9.79 12.42 -6.83
N LEU A 105 -9.56 11.26 -6.23
CA LEU A 105 -8.58 11.05 -5.17
C LEU A 105 -7.74 9.80 -5.42
N VAL A 106 -6.52 9.74 -4.87
CA VAL A 106 -5.65 8.57 -4.95
C VAL A 106 -6.23 7.42 -4.12
N SER A 107 -6.44 6.28 -4.74
CA SER A 107 -6.93 5.08 -4.05
C SER A 107 -5.91 3.95 -3.96
N LEU A 108 -4.93 3.95 -4.87
CA LEU A 108 -3.95 2.89 -4.99
C LEU A 108 -2.66 3.45 -5.62
N VAL A 109 -1.52 3.16 -5.01
CA VAL A 109 -0.19 3.44 -5.54
C VAL A 109 0.58 2.14 -5.63
N ILE A 110 1.14 1.85 -6.79
CA ILE A 110 1.95 0.66 -7.06
C ILE A 110 3.34 1.11 -7.48
N TYR A 111 4.36 0.67 -6.75
CA TYR A 111 5.77 0.77 -7.15
C TYR A 111 6.28 -0.61 -7.52
N GLU A 112 6.91 -0.74 -8.69
CA GLU A 112 7.43 -1.99 -9.21
C GLU A 112 8.83 -1.82 -9.79
N GLN A 113 9.68 -2.83 -9.58
CA GLN A 113 11.01 -2.97 -10.18
C GLN A 113 11.12 -4.29 -10.95
N PRO A 114 12.04 -4.39 -11.94
CA PRO A 114 12.36 -5.66 -12.59
C PRO A 114 12.79 -6.69 -11.57
N TRP A 115 12.38 -7.93 -11.78
CA TRP A 115 12.71 -9.00 -10.86
C TRP A 115 14.22 -9.32 -10.91
N THR A 116 14.90 -9.15 -9.78
CA THR A 116 16.22 -9.69 -9.48
C THR A 116 16.27 -10.00 -7.99
N GLN A 117 17.11 -10.94 -7.56
CA GLN A 117 17.28 -11.21 -6.12
C GLN A 117 17.77 -9.99 -5.34
N GLU A 118 18.60 -9.16 -5.98
CA GLU A 118 19.09 -7.91 -5.41
C GLU A 118 17.95 -6.90 -5.19
N ASN A 119 17.09 -6.69 -6.19
CA ASN A 119 15.95 -5.78 -6.08
C ASN A 119 14.95 -6.25 -5.01
N VAL A 120 14.71 -7.57 -4.92
CA VAL A 120 13.85 -8.14 -3.85
C VAL A 120 14.42 -7.77 -2.48
N ARG A 121 15.72 -7.99 -2.25
CA ARG A 121 16.38 -7.69 -0.98
C ARG A 121 16.40 -6.19 -0.68
N ALA A 122 16.76 -5.37 -1.67
CA ALA A 122 16.82 -3.92 -1.53
C ALA A 122 15.45 -3.34 -1.20
N MET A 123 14.40 -3.74 -1.94
CA MET A 123 13.03 -3.27 -1.70
C MET A 123 12.51 -3.70 -0.32
N LYS A 124 12.78 -4.95 0.10
CA LYS A 124 12.46 -5.42 1.45
C LYS A 124 13.09 -4.53 2.52
N ASN A 125 14.40 -4.29 2.40
CA ASN A 125 15.14 -3.50 3.38
C ASN A 125 14.64 -2.06 3.44
N MET A 126 14.44 -1.42 2.27
CA MET A 126 13.88 -0.06 2.20
C MET A 126 12.46 0.02 2.78
N ALA A 127 11.62 -0.99 2.56
CA ALA A 127 10.28 -1.01 3.12
C ALA A 127 10.30 -1.13 4.65
N LEU A 128 11.16 -2.01 5.20
CA LEU A 128 11.34 -2.13 6.64
C LEU A 128 11.93 -0.86 7.26
N GLU A 129 12.91 -0.23 6.60
CA GLU A 129 13.52 1.02 7.05
C GLU A 129 12.49 2.16 7.07
N LYS A 130 11.66 2.27 6.03
CA LYS A 130 10.70 3.38 5.90
C LYS A 130 9.44 3.20 6.74
N TYR A 131 8.88 1.99 6.78
CA TYR A 131 7.55 1.74 7.38
C TYR A 131 7.63 0.97 8.70
N GLY A 132 8.83 0.58 9.13
CA GLY A 132 9.06 -0.24 10.31
C GLY A 132 8.59 -1.68 10.13
N GLU A 133 8.45 -2.39 11.26
CA GLU A 133 8.05 -3.80 11.25
C GLU A 133 6.65 -4.01 10.62
N PRO A 134 6.40 -5.08 9.87
CA PRO A 134 5.08 -5.31 9.31
C PRO A 134 4.07 -5.82 10.35
N SER A 135 2.78 -5.54 10.09
CA SER A 135 1.65 -5.98 10.91
C SER A 135 1.47 -7.50 10.93
N ASN A 136 1.92 -8.22 9.91
CA ASN A 136 1.89 -9.68 9.84
C ASN A 136 3.18 -10.36 10.33
N GLY A 137 4.07 -9.60 10.97
CA GLY A 137 5.37 -10.10 11.44
C GLY A 137 6.41 -10.26 10.33
N VAL A 138 7.67 -10.45 10.72
CA VAL A 138 8.83 -10.45 9.78
C VAL A 138 9.09 -11.80 9.12
N VAL A 139 8.33 -12.83 9.47
CA VAL A 139 8.48 -14.19 8.97
C VAL A 139 7.50 -14.40 7.81
N GLY A 140 7.97 -14.24 6.58
CA GLY A 140 7.13 -14.41 5.39
C GLY A 140 7.78 -13.90 4.11
N SER A 141 7.18 -14.27 2.96
CA SER A 141 7.56 -13.77 1.63
C SER A 141 6.89 -12.43 1.28
N SER A 142 5.84 -12.04 2.02
CA SER A 142 5.17 -10.75 1.90
C SER A 142 5.01 -10.07 3.25
N TYR A 143 5.13 -8.74 3.24
CA TYR A 143 5.00 -7.89 4.41
C TYR A 143 3.82 -6.95 4.22
N GLN A 144 2.99 -6.85 5.25
CA GLN A 144 1.75 -6.09 5.18
C GLN A 144 1.63 -5.18 6.41
N TRP A 145 1.18 -3.94 6.20
CA TRP A 145 0.91 -2.97 7.25
C TRP A 145 -0.55 -2.55 7.18
N CYS A 146 -1.27 -2.67 8.29
CA CYS A 146 -2.66 -2.27 8.39
C CYS A 146 -3.10 -2.01 9.83
N GLY A 147 -4.20 -1.26 10.00
CA GLY A 147 -4.71 -0.87 11.31
C GLY A 147 -5.34 -2.02 12.10
N LYS A 148 -5.67 -3.13 11.43
CA LYS A 148 -6.27 -4.30 12.07
C LYS A 148 -5.79 -5.58 11.37
N PRO A 149 -4.58 -6.09 11.68
CA PRO A 149 -4.15 -7.38 11.17
C PRO A 149 -5.01 -8.51 11.73
N HIS A 150 -5.05 -9.61 10.99
CA HIS A 150 -5.67 -10.86 11.41
C HIS A 150 -4.87 -11.49 12.56
N SER A 151 -5.54 -12.17 13.48
CA SER A 151 -4.92 -12.80 14.66
C SER A 151 -3.93 -13.90 14.29
N ASN A 152 -4.21 -14.63 13.21
CA ASN A 152 -3.24 -15.54 12.56
C ASN A 152 -2.37 -14.75 11.56
N PRO A 153 -1.04 -14.62 11.81
CA PRO A 153 -0.12 -13.86 10.97
C PRO A 153 -0.07 -14.32 9.51
N GLY A 154 -0.36 -15.60 9.23
CA GLY A 154 -0.40 -16.13 7.87
C GLY A 154 -1.45 -15.49 6.96
N PHE A 155 -2.53 -14.94 7.53
CA PHE A 155 -3.54 -14.18 6.79
C PHE A 155 -3.23 -12.68 6.69
N GLY A 156 -2.30 -12.18 7.52
CA GLY A 156 -1.88 -10.79 7.55
C GLY A 156 -3.03 -9.79 7.59
N CYS A 157 -3.14 -8.96 6.57
CA CYS A 157 -4.13 -7.88 6.43
C CYS A 157 -5.23 -8.20 5.41
N PHE A 158 -5.47 -9.48 5.09
CA PHE A 158 -6.40 -9.88 4.01
C PHE A 158 -7.83 -9.35 4.20
N GLU A 159 -8.37 -9.43 5.42
CA GLU A 159 -9.76 -9.03 5.71
C GLU A 159 -9.91 -7.51 5.94
N PHE A 160 -8.80 -6.79 6.11
CA PHE A 160 -8.84 -5.37 6.41
C PHE A 160 -9.22 -4.54 5.17
N LYS A 161 -10.25 -3.71 5.31
CA LYS A 161 -10.79 -2.87 4.22
C LYS A 161 -10.26 -1.43 4.22
N GLY A 162 -9.53 -1.03 5.26
CA GLY A 162 -8.94 0.30 5.35
C GLY A 162 -7.64 0.42 4.53
N ALA A 163 -6.85 1.44 4.85
CA ALA A 163 -5.55 1.65 4.23
C ALA A 163 -4.58 0.50 4.55
N LYS A 164 -3.98 -0.09 3.51
CA LYS A 164 -3.03 -1.19 3.62
C LYS A 164 -1.83 -0.92 2.73
N LEU A 165 -0.64 -1.15 3.28
CA LEU A 165 0.59 -1.28 2.50
C LEU A 165 0.97 -2.75 2.39
N GLU A 166 1.42 -3.18 1.22
CA GLU A 166 1.84 -4.54 0.95
C GLU A 166 3.12 -4.57 0.12
N TYR A 167 4.13 -5.25 0.65
CA TYR A 167 5.36 -5.60 -0.05
C TYR A 167 5.32 -7.08 -0.45
N SER A 168 5.64 -7.38 -1.70
CA SER A 168 5.79 -8.74 -2.21
C SER A 168 6.77 -8.77 -3.39
N GLY A 169 7.92 -9.44 -3.22
CA GLY A 169 8.95 -9.56 -4.25
C GLY A 169 9.57 -8.21 -4.63
N THR A 170 9.28 -7.71 -5.83
CA THR A 170 9.72 -6.40 -6.34
C THR A 170 8.56 -5.42 -6.52
N LYS A 171 7.49 -5.61 -5.74
CA LYS A 171 6.31 -4.76 -5.73
C LYS A 171 6.04 -4.23 -4.33
N LEU A 172 5.71 -2.93 -4.27
CA LEU A 172 5.15 -2.26 -3.11
C LEU A 172 3.82 -1.61 -3.48
N GLN A 173 2.76 -1.88 -2.72
CA GLN A 173 1.40 -1.47 -3.03
C GLN A 173 0.73 -0.82 -1.82
N LEU A 174 0.36 0.45 -1.94
CA LEU A 174 -0.44 1.18 -0.96
C LEU A 174 -1.87 1.32 -1.47
N THR A 175 -2.87 0.88 -0.73
CA THR A 175 -4.28 0.85 -1.19
C THR A 175 -5.25 1.19 -0.07
N ASN A 176 -6.40 1.74 -0.41
CA ASN A 176 -7.53 1.88 0.51
C ASN A 176 -8.85 1.53 -0.19
N PHE A 177 -9.45 0.41 0.21
CA PHE A 177 -10.63 -0.12 -0.45
C PHE A 177 -11.88 0.72 -0.21
N ILE A 178 -11.91 1.52 0.87
CA ILE A 178 -13.08 2.35 1.21
C ILE A 178 -13.47 3.32 0.09
N TYR A 179 -12.49 3.81 -0.70
CA TYR A 179 -12.76 4.74 -1.79
C TYR A 179 -13.49 4.07 -2.94
N GLN A 180 -13.07 2.87 -3.32
CA GLN A 180 -13.79 2.08 -4.32
C GLN A 180 -15.18 1.70 -3.83
N GLN A 181 -15.30 1.30 -2.55
CA GLN A 181 -16.60 0.97 -1.95
C GLN A 181 -17.55 2.17 -1.96
N ALA A 182 -17.08 3.38 -1.66
CA ALA A 182 -17.92 4.58 -1.69
C ALA A 182 -18.51 4.84 -3.08
N VAL A 183 -17.75 4.61 -4.16
CA VAL A 183 -18.23 4.74 -5.53
C VAL A 183 -19.26 3.65 -5.87
N ILE A 184 -19.03 2.41 -5.44
CA ILE A 184 -19.98 1.31 -5.59
C ILE A 184 -21.30 1.65 -4.89
N ASP A 185 -21.25 2.10 -3.64
CA ASP A 185 -22.43 2.45 -2.85
C ASP A 185 -23.21 3.61 -3.47
N PHE A 186 -22.50 4.62 -3.99
CA PHE A 186 -23.11 5.74 -4.72
C PHE A 186 -23.86 5.28 -5.98
N MET A 187 -23.25 4.39 -6.76
CA MET A 187 -23.86 3.88 -7.98
C MET A 187 -25.07 2.98 -7.67
N ASN A 188 -24.96 2.12 -6.66
CA ASN A 188 -26.07 1.27 -6.22
C ASN A 188 -27.28 2.11 -5.79
N LYS A 189 -27.06 3.17 -4.99
CA LYS A 189 -28.12 4.10 -4.58
C LYS A 189 -28.84 4.72 -5.77
N ARG A 190 -28.10 5.16 -6.82
CA ARG A 190 -28.69 5.75 -8.03
C ARG A 190 -29.51 4.77 -8.86
N ILE A 191 -29.13 3.49 -8.88
CA ILE A 191 -29.89 2.43 -9.56
C ILE A 191 -31.20 2.17 -8.80
N THR A 192 -31.14 2.09 -7.47
CA THR A 192 -32.31 1.81 -6.63
C THR A 192 -33.27 2.99 -6.48
N SER A 193 -32.82 4.23 -6.74
CA SER A 193 -33.60 5.45 -6.49
C SER A 193 -34.38 5.97 -7.70
N LYS A 194 -34.38 5.29 -8.84
CA LYS A 194 -35.26 5.67 -9.97
C LYS A 194 -36.63 5.03 -9.78
N PRO A 195 -37.68 5.78 -9.39
CA PRO A 195 -39.04 5.26 -9.46
C PRO A 195 -39.37 4.89 -10.91
N MET A 196 -40.02 3.74 -11.10
CA MET A 196 -40.63 3.35 -12.37
C MET A 196 -42.08 3.85 -12.40
N PHE A 197 -42.26 5.17 -12.42
CA PHE A 197 -43.54 5.82 -12.71
C PHE A 197 -43.30 7.30 -13.00
#